data_AF-A0A935Y4U2-F1
#
_entry.id   AF-A0A935Y4U2-F1
#
_cell.length_a   1.000
_cell.length_b   1.000
_cell.length_c   1.000
_cell.angle_alpha   90.00
_cell.angle_beta   90.00
_cell.angle_gamma   90.00
#
_symmetry.space_group_name_H-M   'P 1'
#
loop_
_entity.id
_entity.type
_entity.pdbx_description
1 polymer ?
#
loop_
_entity_poly.entity_id
_entity_poly.type
_entity_poly.pdbx_seq_one_letter_code
_entity_poly.pdbx_strand_id
1 'polypeptide(L)'
;MKAIFLAFTVIYFVPSVYAQEEIQVLQSFNRRVLCDRPPIITCPADVTTCPGASIDIEALGCATAKPGSISCQAPIVDYIDNEYETGSCPGAKKIRRIWTATDPDDENLRSFCIQYIDLKDEEPPVFFNCPKDTVILSNSKCVATYQWTSSLGDRSLRQSQLIKLPYQWR
;
A
#
# COMPACT_ATOMS: atom_id res chain seq x y z
N MET A 1 -102.11 44.29 -4.85
CA MET A 1 -101.57 43.41 -5.91
C MET A 1 -100.39 42.64 -5.33
N LYS A 2 -100.35 41.36 -5.66
CA LYS A 2 -99.40 40.33 -5.19
C LYS A 2 -97.96 40.62 -5.60
N ALA A 3 -97.00 40.24 -4.76
CA ALA A 3 -95.89 39.36 -5.16
C ALA A 3 -95.16 38.84 -3.90
N ILE A 4 -95.41 37.57 -3.58
CA ILE A 4 -94.62 36.78 -2.64
C ILE A 4 -93.44 36.22 -3.45
N PHE A 5 -92.22 36.63 -3.11
CA PHE A 5 -91.01 36.05 -3.69
C PHE A 5 -90.45 35.01 -2.72
N LEU A 6 -90.54 33.75 -3.12
CA LEU A 6 -89.90 32.62 -2.46
C LEU A 6 -88.38 32.75 -2.64
N ALA A 7 -87.64 32.87 -1.53
CA ALA A 7 -86.19 32.83 -1.54
C ALA A 7 -85.72 31.38 -1.76
N PHE A 8 -85.27 31.09 -2.98
CA PHE A 8 -84.54 29.86 -3.27
C PHE A 8 -83.06 30.08 -2.98
N THR A 9 -82.58 29.52 -1.87
CA THR A 9 -81.16 29.46 -1.55
C THR A 9 -80.49 28.52 -2.55
N VAL A 10 -79.76 29.09 -3.52
CA VAL A 10 -78.92 28.28 -4.41
C VAL A 10 -77.66 27.90 -3.66
N ILE A 11 -77.62 26.66 -3.15
CA ILE A 11 -76.39 26.06 -2.61
C ILE A 11 -75.52 25.69 -3.80
N TYR A 12 -74.65 26.61 -4.23
CA TYR A 12 -73.58 26.27 -5.16
C TYR A 12 -72.56 25.41 -4.42
N PHE A 13 -72.56 24.11 -4.70
CA PHE A 13 -71.44 23.23 -4.41
C PHE A 13 -70.23 23.75 -5.19
N VAL A 14 -69.26 24.35 -4.50
CA VAL A 14 -67.95 24.63 -5.07
C VAL A 14 -67.28 23.27 -5.27
N PRO A 15 -66.92 22.84 -6.49
CA PRO A 15 -66.19 21.60 -6.66
C PRO A 15 -64.82 21.78 -5.99
N SER A 16 -64.58 20.98 -4.95
CA SER A 16 -63.30 20.85 -4.27
C SER A 16 -62.27 20.24 -5.23
N VAL A 17 -61.68 21.05 -6.09
CA VAL A 17 -60.52 20.68 -6.92
C VAL A 17 -59.26 21.42 -6.45
N TYR A 18 -59.28 22.01 -5.25
CA TYR A 18 -58.14 22.70 -4.65
C TYR A 18 -57.70 22.13 -3.29
N ALA A 19 -58.04 20.87 -2.99
CA ALA A 19 -57.61 20.20 -1.76
C ALA A 19 -56.77 18.93 -2.03
N GLN A 20 -56.03 18.90 -3.13
CA GLN A 20 -55.16 17.76 -3.46
C GLN A 20 -53.76 18.10 -3.95
N GLU A 21 -53.36 19.37 -3.97
CA GLU A 21 -51.95 19.73 -4.20
C GLU A 21 -51.10 19.76 -2.91
N GLU A 22 -51.73 19.68 -1.73
CA GLU A 22 -51.00 19.61 -0.45
C GLU A 22 -50.79 18.17 0.09
N ILE A 23 -51.31 17.12 -0.59
CA ILE A 23 -51.12 15.70 -0.18
C ILE A 23 -50.16 14.96 -1.13
N GLN A 24 -49.21 15.68 -1.75
CA GLN A 24 -48.05 15.09 -2.43
C GLN A 24 -46.71 15.61 -1.90
N VAL A 25 -46.70 16.66 -1.06
CA VAL A 25 -45.47 17.12 -0.38
C VAL A 25 -45.21 16.37 0.93
N LEU A 26 -46.23 15.67 1.46
CA LEU A 26 -46.12 14.76 2.61
C LEU A 26 -46.11 13.27 2.21
N GLN A 27 -46.04 12.93 0.92
CA GLN A 27 -45.54 11.62 0.53
C GLN A 27 -44.03 11.64 0.76
N SER A 28 -43.71 11.36 2.02
CA SER A 28 -42.39 11.13 2.59
C SER A 28 -41.25 11.37 1.62
N PHE A 29 -40.51 12.44 1.85
CA PHE A 29 -39.08 12.46 1.56
C PHE A 29 -38.42 11.35 2.39
N ASN A 30 -38.69 10.10 2.04
CA ASN A 30 -37.95 8.95 2.48
C ASN A 30 -36.71 8.96 1.59
N ARG A 31 -35.87 9.99 1.76
CA ARG A 31 -34.55 10.02 1.17
C ARG A 31 -33.83 8.85 1.79
N ARG A 32 -33.82 7.73 1.07
CA ARG A 32 -32.91 6.62 1.36
C ARG A 32 -31.54 7.28 1.44
N VAL A 33 -30.95 7.28 2.63
CA VAL A 33 -29.58 7.71 2.81
C VAL A 33 -28.75 6.60 2.18
N LEU A 34 -28.54 6.69 0.88
CA LEU A 34 -27.72 5.75 0.13
C LEU A 34 -26.25 6.06 0.43
N CYS A 35 -25.40 5.04 0.28
CA CYS A 35 -23.97 5.27 0.32
C CYS A 35 -23.56 6.08 -0.92
N ASP A 36 -22.90 7.22 -0.70
CA ASP A 36 -22.42 8.12 -1.75
C ASP A 36 -20.97 8.58 -1.54
N ARG A 37 -20.29 8.02 -0.53
CA ARG A 37 -18.92 8.38 -0.17
C ARG A 37 -18.01 7.16 -0.25
N PRO A 38 -16.86 7.27 -0.93
CA PRO A 38 -15.92 6.17 -1.00
C PRO A 38 -15.35 5.85 0.41
N PRO A 39 -14.89 4.61 0.63
CA PRO A 39 -14.19 4.21 1.85
C PRO A 39 -13.01 5.11 2.19
N ILE A 40 -12.69 5.23 3.48
CA ILE A 40 -11.46 5.88 3.96
C ILE A 40 -10.47 4.79 4.31
N ILE A 41 -9.38 4.67 3.53
CA ILE A 41 -8.33 3.66 3.71
C ILE A 41 -7.10 4.26 4.38
N THR A 42 -6.46 3.50 5.27
CA THR A 42 -5.16 3.82 5.89
C THR A 42 -4.19 2.68 5.61
N CYS A 43 -3.06 3.03 4.98
CA CYS A 43 -2.02 2.07 4.64
C CYS A 43 -1.14 1.72 5.84
N PRO A 44 -0.57 0.51 5.87
CA PRO A 44 0.56 0.20 6.73
C PRO A 44 1.78 1.05 6.34
N ALA A 45 2.75 1.17 7.25
CA ALA A 45 3.99 1.90 6.99
C ALA A 45 4.82 1.21 5.90
N ASP A 46 5.65 2.00 5.20
CA ASP A 46 6.65 1.47 4.28
C ASP A 46 7.65 0.59 5.02
N VAL A 47 8.13 -0.46 4.35
CA VAL A 47 9.02 -1.46 4.95
C VAL A 47 10.31 -1.57 4.16
N THR A 48 11.42 -1.68 4.90
CA THR A 48 12.71 -2.10 4.38
C THR A 48 13.14 -3.36 5.12
N THR A 49 13.50 -4.42 4.41
CA THR A 49 13.93 -5.69 5.01
C THR A 49 14.87 -6.46 4.09
N CYS A 50 15.53 -7.50 4.60
CA CYS A 50 16.52 -8.27 3.84
C CYS A 50 15.90 -9.05 2.68
N PRO A 51 16.67 -9.30 1.59
CA PRO A 51 16.27 -10.22 0.54
C PRO A 51 15.89 -11.60 1.10
N GLY A 52 14.73 -12.12 0.71
CA GLY A 52 14.22 -13.41 1.18
C GLY A 52 13.39 -13.37 2.46
N ALA A 53 13.23 -12.20 3.11
CA ALA A 53 12.22 -12.04 4.15
C ALA A 53 10.80 -12.26 3.59
N SER A 54 9.87 -12.71 4.45
CA SER A 54 8.47 -12.82 4.07
C SER A 54 7.88 -11.42 3.81
N ILE A 55 7.10 -11.33 2.74
CA ILE A 55 6.32 -10.14 2.38
C ILE A 55 4.83 -10.32 2.70
N ASP A 56 4.49 -11.37 3.44
CA ASP A 56 3.11 -11.67 3.80
C ASP A 56 2.53 -10.57 4.68
N ILE A 57 1.21 -10.43 4.63
CA ILE A 57 0.51 -9.36 5.34
C ILE A 57 0.64 -9.52 6.86
N GLU A 58 0.74 -10.76 7.35
CA GLU A 58 0.99 -11.04 8.77
C GLU A 58 2.36 -10.52 9.24
N ALA A 59 3.34 -10.47 8.35
CA ALA A 59 4.69 -9.99 8.63
C ALA A 59 4.80 -8.46 8.49
N LEU A 60 4.16 -7.88 7.45
CA LEU A 60 4.35 -6.47 7.08
C LEU A 60 3.20 -5.54 7.49
N GLY A 61 2.11 -6.09 8.01
CA GLY A 61 0.91 -5.37 8.38
C GLY A 61 -0.14 -5.29 7.26
N CYS A 62 -1.41 -5.15 7.68
CA CYS A 62 -2.56 -4.97 6.79
C CYS A 62 -2.93 -3.49 6.64
N ALA A 63 -3.50 -3.10 5.50
CA ALA A 63 -4.27 -1.85 5.45
C ALA A 63 -5.60 -2.00 6.21
N THR A 64 -6.12 -0.87 6.70
CA THR A 64 -7.43 -0.81 7.33
C THR A 64 -8.32 0.18 6.60
N ALA A 65 -9.63 -0.08 6.57
CA ALA A 65 -10.60 0.79 5.93
C ALA A 65 -11.81 1.04 6.83
N LYS A 66 -12.39 2.22 6.69
CA LYS A 66 -13.65 2.61 7.34
C LYS A 66 -14.67 3.04 6.28
N PRO A 67 -15.98 2.83 6.53
CA PRO A 67 -17.03 3.35 5.67
C PRO A 67 -16.89 4.87 5.47
N GLY A 68 -17.20 5.38 4.28
CA GLY A 68 -17.13 6.81 3.96
C GLY A 68 -18.19 7.67 4.67
N SER A 69 -19.28 7.04 5.09
CA SER A 69 -20.37 7.65 5.87
C SER A 69 -21.05 6.59 6.74
N ILE A 70 -21.94 7.03 7.64
CA ILE A 70 -22.74 6.14 8.49
C ILE A 70 -23.73 5.26 7.71
N SER A 71 -24.06 5.63 6.47
CA SER A 71 -24.97 4.87 5.61
C SER A 71 -24.27 3.86 4.72
N CYS A 72 -22.94 3.82 4.71
CA CYS A 72 -22.15 2.88 3.93
C CYS A 72 -21.83 1.62 4.74
N GLN A 73 -21.64 0.50 4.02
CA GLN A 73 -21.25 -0.77 4.62
C GLN A 73 -19.75 -0.80 4.94
N ALA A 74 -19.34 -1.83 5.68
CA ALA A 74 -17.93 -2.10 5.93
C ALA A 74 -17.21 -2.39 4.59
N PRO A 75 -16.15 -1.65 4.23
CA PRO A 75 -15.44 -1.86 2.97
C PRO A 75 -14.70 -3.19 2.94
N ILE A 76 -14.60 -3.78 1.74
CA ILE A 76 -13.73 -4.93 1.45
C ILE A 76 -12.35 -4.38 1.09
N VAL A 77 -11.29 -4.95 1.69
CA VAL A 77 -9.89 -4.53 1.47
C VAL A 77 -9.12 -5.62 0.77
N ASP A 78 -8.58 -5.30 -0.40
CA ASP A 78 -7.74 -6.17 -1.23
C ASP A 78 -6.41 -5.49 -1.55
N TYR A 79 -5.45 -6.26 -2.08
CA TYR A 79 -4.15 -5.71 -2.51
C TYR A 79 -3.59 -6.40 -3.75
N ILE A 80 -2.72 -5.66 -4.45
CA ILE A 80 -1.93 -6.18 -5.58
C ILE A 80 -0.47 -5.75 -5.38
N ASP A 81 0.44 -6.70 -5.55
CA ASP A 81 1.88 -6.46 -5.51
C ASP A 81 2.44 -6.25 -6.91
N ASN A 82 3.09 -5.11 -7.09
CA ASN A 82 3.77 -4.75 -8.33
C ASN A 82 5.26 -4.56 -8.09
N GLU A 83 6.06 -5.52 -8.54
CA GLU A 83 7.51 -5.38 -8.59
C GLU A 83 7.89 -4.38 -9.68
N TYR A 84 8.76 -3.42 -9.37
CA TYR A 84 9.13 -2.37 -10.34
C TYR A 84 10.63 -2.14 -10.47
N GLU A 85 11.44 -2.73 -9.59
CA GLU A 85 12.89 -2.62 -9.64
C GLU A 85 13.52 -3.88 -9.02
N THR A 86 14.55 -4.42 -9.65
CA THR A 86 15.37 -5.52 -9.12
C THR A 86 16.72 -4.98 -8.68
N GLY A 87 17.17 -5.37 -7.50
CA GLY A 87 18.47 -4.99 -6.95
C GLY A 87 19.63 -5.87 -7.43
N SER A 88 20.84 -5.54 -6.99
CA SER A 88 22.07 -6.24 -7.39
C SER A 88 22.29 -7.58 -6.68
N CYS A 89 21.66 -7.80 -5.54
CA CYS A 89 21.76 -9.03 -4.76
C CYS A 89 20.60 -9.99 -5.13
N PRO A 90 20.80 -11.31 -5.11
CA PRO A 90 19.70 -12.27 -5.31
C PRO A 90 18.54 -12.00 -4.34
N GLY A 91 17.34 -11.81 -4.89
CA GLY A 91 16.12 -11.52 -4.12
C GLY A 91 15.94 -10.05 -3.70
N ALA A 92 16.90 -9.16 -3.99
CA ALA A 92 16.73 -7.73 -3.77
C ALA A 92 15.78 -7.15 -4.82
N LYS A 93 14.78 -6.39 -4.39
CA LYS A 93 13.76 -5.79 -5.27
C LYS A 93 12.93 -4.75 -4.53
N LYS A 94 12.31 -3.86 -5.29
CA LYS A 94 11.30 -2.93 -4.79
C LYS A 94 9.92 -3.30 -5.30
N ILE A 95 8.97 -3.32 -4.37
CA ILE A 95 7.59 -3.69 -4.60
C ILE A 95 6.69 -2.52 -4.19
N ARG A 96 5.72 -2.18 -5.05
CA ARG A 96 4.59 -1.32 -4.69
C ARG A 96 3.40 -2.21 -4.40
N ARG A 97 3.00 -2.28 -3.13
CA ARG A 97 1.75 -2.93 -2.72
C ARG A 97 0.63 -1.90 -2.77
N ILE A 98 -0.31 -2.10 -3.69
CA ILE A 98 -1.47 -1.22 -3.89
C ILE A 98 -2.63 -1.81 -3.12
N TRP A 99 -3.06 -1.14 -2.07
CA TRP A 99 -4.24 -1.50 -1.30
C TRP A 99 -5.47 -0.81 -1.88
N THR A 100 -6.56 -1.57 -2.02
CA THR A 100 -7.85 -1.10 -2.53
C THR A 100 -8.92 -1.38 -1.50
N ALA A 101 -9.67 -0.35 -1.09
CA ALA A 101 -10.87 -0.50 -0.28
C ALA A 101 -12.09 -0.22 -1.17
N THR A 102 -13.02 -1.17 -1.25
CA THR A 102 -14.21 -1.10 -2.12
C THR A 102 -15.47 -1.23 -1.28
N ASP A 103 -16.47 -0.40 -1.54
CA ASP A 103 -17.80 -0.57 -0.94
C ASP A 103 -18.48 -1.85 -1.51
N PRO A 104 -19.05 -2.71 -0.67
CA PRO A 104 -19.62 -3.97 -1.12
C PRO A 104 -20.92 -3.82 -1.94
N ASP A 105 -21.61 -2.68 -1.82
CA ASP A 105 -22.87 -2.41 -2.51
C ASP A 105 -22.66 -1.59 -3.80
N ASP A 106 -21.53 -0.88 -3.94
CA ASP A 106 -21.15 -0.13 -5.15
C ASP A 106 -19.63 -0.16 -5.41
N GLU A 107 -19.20 -0.93 -6.41
CA GLU A 107 -17.80 -1.08 -6.81
C GLU A 107 -17.12 0.22 -7.28
N ASN A 108 -17.89 1.25 -7.64
CA ASN A 108 -17.33 2.55 -8.03
C ASN A 108 -16.89 3.38 -6.82
N LEU A 109 -17.43 3.09 -5.63
CA LEU A 109 -17.04 3.71 -4.39
C LEU A 109 -15.82 2.99 -3.82
N ARG A 110 -14.65 3.42 -4.28
CA ARG A 110 -13.37 2.84 -3.91
C ARG A 110 -12.29 3.87 -3.62
N SER A 111 -11.36 3.49 -2.76
CA SER A 111 -10.18 4.28 -2.39
C SER A 111 -8.93 3.42 -2.41
N PHE A 112 -7.78 4.06 -2.64
CA PHE A 112 -6.51 3.37 -2.78
C PHE A 112 -5.45 4.02 -1.90
N CYS A 113 -4.49 3.22 -1.45
CA CYS A 113 -3.24 3.70 -0.89
C CYS A 113 -2.09 2.75 -1.25
N ILE A 114 -0.85 3.22 -1.15
CA ILE A 114 0.33 2.47 -1.56
C ILE A 114 1.24 2.27 -0.35
N GLN A 115 1.73 1.05 -0.18
CA GLN A 115 2.85 0.72 0.69
C GLN A 115 4.07 0.38 -0.17
N TYR A 116 5.22 0.97 0.14
CA TYR A 116 6.49 0.64 -0.49
C TYR A 116 7.22 -0.42 0.33
N ILE A 117 7.66 -1.48 -0.34
CA ILE A 117 8.45 -2.57 0.24
C ILE A 117 9.79 -2.63 -0.48
N ASP A 118 10.87 -2.37 0.24
CA ASP A 118 12.24 -2.40 -0.26
C ASP A 118 12.98 -3.62 0.32
N LEU A 119 13.22 -4.62 -0.52
CA LEU A 119 14.04 -5.78 -0.19
C LEU A 119 15.48 -5.46 -0.57
N LYS A 120 16.30 -5.08 0.41
CA LYS A 120 17.71 -4.74 0.20
C LYS A 120 18.57 -5.19 1.37
N ASP A 121 19.83 -5.47 1.05
CA ASP A 121 20.84 -5.79 2.03
C ASP A 121 21.43 -4.49 2.58
N GLU A 122 21.27 -4.27 3.87
CA GLU A 122 21.88 -3.15 4.60
C GLU A 122 22.97 -3.62 5.57
N GLU A 123 23.24 -4.93 5.64
CA GLU A 123 24.26 -5.46 6.53
C GLU A 123 25.64 -5.36 5.87
N PRO A 124 26.58 -4.57 6.44
CA PRO A 124 27.93 -4.53 5.92
C PRO A 124 28.64 -5.86 6.20
N PRO A 125 29.53 -6.33 5.29
CA PRO A 125 30.29 -7.54 5.54
C PRO A 125 31.25 -7.34 6.72
N VAL A 126 31.29 -8.32 7.62
CA VAL A 126 32.24 -8.32 8.74
C VAL A 126 33.46 -9.15 8.38
N PHE A 127 34.62 -8.49 8.36
CA PHE A 127 35.90 -9.16 8.14
C PHE A 127 36.49 -9.66 9.46
N PHE A 128 36.76 -10.96 9.54
CA PHE A 128 37.49 -11.58 10.64
C PHE A 128 38.88 -12.01 10.19
N ASN A 129 39.81 -12.04 11.16
CA ASN A 129 41.17 -12.53 10.97
C ASN A 129 41.94 -11.79 9.86
N CYS A 130 41.74 -10.48 9.71
CA CYS A 130 42.54 -9.67 8.80
C CYS A 130 44.04 -9.90 9.09
N PRO A 131 44.84 -10.15 8.04
CA PRO A 131 46.25 -10.42 8.22
C PRO A 131 46.92 -9.19 8.81
N LYS A 132 47.73 -9.37 9.85
CA LYS A 132 48.60 -8.29 10.32
C LYS A 132 49.63 -7.99 9.23
N ASP A 133 50.06 -6.73 9.17
CA ASP A 133 51.17 -6.32 8.32
C ASP A 133 52.34 -7.29 8.50
N THR A 134 52.73 -7.95 7.41
CA THR A 134 53.75 -8.99 7.42
C THR A 134 54.77 -8.68 6.33
N VAL A 135 56.06 -8.66 6.72
CA VAL A 135 57.16 -8.57 5.77
C VAL A 135 57.53 -9.96 5.30
N ILE A 136 57.50 -10.18 3.98
CA ILE A 136 57.81 -11.46 3.36
C ILE A 136 59.09 -11.30 2.54
N LEU A 137 60.07 -12.16 2.78
CA LEU A 137 61.31 -12.19 2.01
C LEU A 137 61.13 -13.08 0.78
N SER A 138 61.63 -12.63 -0.37
CA SER A 138 61.62 -13.41 -1.60
C SER A 138 62.65 -14.54 -1.56
N ASN A 139 62.35 -15.67 -2.19
CA ASN A 139 63.31 -16.73 -2.41
C ASN A 139 64.32 -16.38 -3.52
N SER A 140 65.26 -17.30 -3.79
CA SER A 140 66.30 -17.18 -4.85
C SER A 140 65.76 -17.06 -6.28
N LYS A 141 64.44 -17.15 -6.47
CA LYS A 141 63.75 -16.96 -7.76
C LYS A 141 62.92 -15.66 -7.80
N CYS A 142 63.13 -14.73 -6.85
CA CYS A 142 62.35 -13.50 -6.71
C CYS A 142 60.84 -13.74 -6.53
N VAL A 143 60.47 -14.85 -5.88
CA VAL A 143 59.07 -15.17 -5.58
C VAL A 143 58.88 -15.11 -4.07
N ALA A 144 57.87 -14.36 -3.63
CA ALA A 144 57.36 -14.39 -2.27
C ALA A 144 55.90 -14.90 -2.31
N THR A 145 55.57 -15.85 -1.44
CA THR A 145 54.22 -16.42 -1.37
C THR A 145 53.61 -16.02 -0.04
N TYR A 146 52.44 -15.37 -0.09
CA TYR A 146 51.60 -15.11 1.07
C TYR A 146 50.35 -15.97 0.95
N GLN A 147 50.01 -16.73 1.99
CA GLN A 147 48.73 -17.41 2.07
C GLN A 147 47.94 -16.80 3.22
N TRP A 148 46.82 -16.19 2.87
CA TRP A 148 45.82 -15.77 3.83
C TRP A 148 44.50 -16.39 3.45
N THR A 149 43.88 -17.07 4.41
CA THR A 149 42.53 -17.56 4.30
C THR A 149 41.62 -16.59 5.04
N SER A 150 40.92 -15.73 4.30
CA SER A 150 39.75 -15.06 4.84
C SER A 150 38.74 -16.12 5.27
N SER A 151 38.43 -16.19 6.56
CA SER A 151 37.18 -16.82 6.98
C SER A 151 36.07 -15.79 6.77
N LEU A 152 35.46 -15.80 5.58
CA LEU A 152 34.27 -14.99 5.38
C LEU A 152 33.10 -15.62 6.13
N GLY A 153 32.42 -14.83 6.96
CA GLY A 153 31.18 -15.23 7.64
C GLY A 153 29.99 -15.31 6.68
N ASP A 154 30.00 -14.55 5.59
CA ASP A 154 29.07 -14.70 4.46
C ASP A 154 29.83 -15.10 3.20
N ARG A 155 29.22 -15.93 2.36
CA ARG A 155 29.86 -16.41 1.14
C ARG A 155 29.78 -15.34 0.05
N SER A 156 30.75 -14.43 -0.06
CA SER A 156 30.82 -13.63 -1.30
C SER A 156 32.19 -13.26 -1.89
N LEU A 157 33.34 -13.39 -1.24
CA LEU A 157 34.62 -12.98 -1.87
C LEU A 157 35.80 -13.92 -1.57
N ARG A 158 36.00 -14.98 -2.36
CA ARG A 158 37.30 -15.67 -2.39
C ARG A 158 38.33 -14.74 -3.06
N GLN A 159 38.99 -13.89 -2.28
CA GLN A 159 40.09 -13.09 -2.79
C GLN A 159 41.43 -13.73 -2.40
N SER A 160 41.84 -14.76 -3.15
CA SER A 160 43.23 -15.17 -3.18
C SER A 160 44.00 -14.17 -4.04
N GLN A 161 44.51 -13.10 -3.43
CA GLN A 161 45.36 -12.16 -4.16
C GLN A 161 46.79 -12.73 -4.25
N LEU A 162 47.18 -13.19 -5.44
CA LEU A 162 48.59 -13.31 -5.79
C LEU A 162 49.15 -11.89 -5.89
N ILE A 163 49.79 -11.41 -4.82
CA ILE A 163 50.53 -10.15 -4.86
C ILE A 163 51.78 -10.40 -5.71
N LYS A 164 51.71 -10.12 -7.02
CA LYS A 164 52.91 -9.91 -7.82
C LYS A 164 53.53 -8.61 -7.31
N LEU A 165 54.57 -8.72 -6.50
CA LEU A 165 55.34 -7.55 -6.09
C LEU A 165 55.77 -6.81 -7.36
N PRO A 166 55.42 -5.52 -7.54
CA PRO A 166 56.02 -4.74 -8.58
C PRO A 166 57.52 -4.77 -8.34
N TYR A 167 58.24 -5.15 -9.39
CA TYR A 167 59.68 -5.08 -9.42
C TYR A 167 60.16 -3.70 -8.91
N GLN A 168 61.32 -3.72 -8.25
CA GLN A 168 62.27 -2.61 -8.01
C GLN A 168 62.29 -2.03 -6.59
N TRP A 169 63.40 -2.24 -5.89
CA TRP A 169 64.39 -1.17 -5.63
C TRP A 169 65.80 -1.76 -5.78
N ARG A 170 66.75 -0.91 -6.21
CA ARG A 170 68.15 -1.22 -6.56
C ARG A 170 68.94 -1.87 -5.43
#